data_AF-F4QF36-F1
#
_entry.id   AF-F4QF36-F1
#
_cell.length_a   1.000
_cell.length_b   1.000
_cell.length_c   1.000
_cell.angle_alpha   90.00
_cell.angle_beta   90.00
_cell.angle_gamma   90.00
#
_symmetry.space_group_name_H-M   'P 1'
#
loop_
_entity.id
_entity.type
_entity.pdbx_description
1 polymer ?
#
loop_
_entity_poly.entity_id
_entity_poly.type
_entity_poly.pdbx_seq_one_letter_code
_entity_poly.pdbx_strand_id
1 'polypeptide(L)'
;MSRNPTTIMIFLLMSILLLTQNNNQVLAVSVGQCIAACRTSVAAMEAFCRVPVLPPQVKALCWGVTHYATPAVATCTGFCYNNLK
;
A
#
# COMPACT_ATOMS: atom_id res chain seq x y z
N MET A 1 -25.10 -41.11 -2.82
CA MET A 1 -25.06 -39.64 -2.58
C MET A 1 -24.54 -38.97 -3.83
N SER A 2 -25.43 -38.40 -4.64
CA SER A 2 -25.10 -37.75 -5.92
C SER A 2 -24.47 -36.39 -5.63
N ARG A 3 -23.19 -36.20 -5.97
CA ARG A 3 -22.52 -34.89 -5.90
C ARG A 3 -23.05 -34.03 -7.04
N ASN A 4 -23.97 -33.13 -6.74
CA ASN A 4 -24.52 -32.19 -7.72
C ASN A 4 -23.40 -31.24 -8.22
N PRO A 5 -23.11 -31.20 -9.53
CA PRO A 5 -22.01 -30.41 -10.09
C PRO A 5 -22.21 -28.89 -9.90
N THR A 6 -23.46 -28.45 -9.73
CA THR A 6 -23.81 -27.05 -9.45
C THR A 6 -23.27 -26.55 -8.11
N THR A 7 -23.23 -27.40 -7.08
CA THR A 7 -22.70 -27.01 -5.77
C THR A 7 -21.19 -26.74 -5.84
N ILE A 8 -20.46 -27.51 -6.65
CA ILE A 8 -19.01 -27.36 -6.83
C ILE A 8 -18.68 -26.05 -7.56
N MET A 9 -19.45 -25.68 -8.59
CA MET A 9 -19.26 -24.41 -9.31
C MET A 9 -19.50 -23.19 -8.42
N ILE A 10 -20.50 -23.22 -7.53
CA ILE A 10 -20.80 -22.10 -6.63
C ILE A 10 -19.67 -21.88 -5.62
N PHE A 11 -19.10 -22.96 -5.06
CA PHE A 11 -17.96 -22.87 -4.15
C PHE A 11 -16.69 -22.31 -4.83
N LEU A 12 -16.43 -22.71 -6.09
CA LEU A 12 -15.32 -22.17 -6.88
C LEU A 12 -15.53 -20.68 -7.18
N LEU A 13 -16.74 -20.28 -7.61
CA LEU A 13 -17.05 -18.89 -7.91
C LEU A 13 -16.95 -17.98 -6.68
N MET A 14 -17.43 -18.42 -5.50
CA MET A 14 -17.27 -17.64 -4.26
C MET A 14 -15.80 -17.49 -3.87
N SER A 15 -15.00 -18.55 -4.02
CA SER A 15 -13.56 -18.50 -3.71
C SER A 15 -12.82 -17.49 -4.61
N ILE A 16 -13.21 -17.40 -5.89
CA ILE A 16 -12.66 -16.41 -6.85
C ILE A 16 -13.12 -14.98 -6.51
N LEU A 17 -14.38 -14.80 -6.09
CA LEU A 17 -14.88 -13.49 -5.63
C LEU A 17 -14.13 -13.00 -4.36
N LEU A 18 -13.87 -13.89 -3.41
CA LEU A 18 -13.10 -13.59 -2.19
C LEU A 18 -11.64 -13.25 -2.48
N LEU A 19 -11.02 -13.87 -3.50
CA LEU A 19 -9.68 -13.46 -3.98
C LEU A 19 -9.71 -12.07 -4.63
N THR A 20 -10.76 -11.76 -5.39
CA THR A 20 -10.91 -10.46 -6.07
C THR A 20 -11.08 -9.32 -5.06
N GLN A 21 -11.77 -9.55 -3.94
CA GLN A 21 -11.91 -8.54 -2.88
C GLN A 21 -10.60 -8.25 -2.14
N ASN A 22 -9.70 -9.24 -2.00
CA ASN A 22 -8.40 -9.01 -1.37
C ASN A 22 -7.41 -8.24 -2.26
N ASN A 23 -7.51 -8.38 -3.59
CA ASN A 23 -6.66 -7.61 -4.51
C ASN A 23 -7.04 -6.12 -4.59
N ASN A 24 -8.28 -5.75 -4.27
CA ASN A 24 -8.71 -4.35 -4.18
C ASN A 24 -8.50 -3.73 -2.79
N GLN A 25 -8.04 -4.50 -1.80
CA GLN A 25 -7.63 -4.00 -0.47
C GLN A 25 -6.11 -3.78 -0.39
N VAL A 26 -5.40 -4.01 -1.51
CA VAL A 26 -4.02 -3.57 -1.69
C VAL A 26 -4.03 -2.03 -1.83
N LEU A 27 -3.94 -1.37 -0.67
CA LEU A 27 -3.38 -0.03 -0.45
C LEU A 27 -4.24 1.18 -0.80
N ALA A 28 -5.08 1.56 0.14
CA ALA A 28 -5.22 2.98 0.45
C ALA A 28 -4.15 3.39 1.48
N VAL A 29 -2.86 3.22 1.16
CA VAL A 29 -1.84 3.95 1.92
C VAL A 29 -2.07 5.42 1.56
N SER A 30 -2.67 6.17 2.49
CA SER A 30 -3.18 7.49 2.14
C SER A 30 -2.03 8.47 1.98
N VAL A 31 -2.10 9.28 0.92
CA VAL A 31 -1.25 10.46 0.72
C VAL A 31 -1.17 11.30 2.01
N GLY A 32 -2.28 11.39 2.76
CA GLY A 32 -2.35 12.10 4.04
C GLY A 32 -1.44 11.51 5.13
N GLN A 33 -1.37 10.18 5.27
CA GLN A 33 -0.46 9.52 6.24
C GLN A 33 1.01 9.72 5.87
N CYS A 34 1.33 9.66 4.57
CA CYS A 34 2.66 9.95 4.05
C CYS A 34 3.08 11.40 4.35
N ILE A 35 2.20 12.37 4.06
CA ILE A 35 2.46 13.79 4.32
C ILE A 35 2.59 14.07 5.83
N ALA A 36 1.78 13.42 6.66
CA ALA A 36 1.88 13.56 8.11
C ALA A 36 3.26 13.09 8.60
N ALA A 37 3.70 11.91 8.16
CA ALA A 37 5.04 11.39 8.48
C ALA A 37 6.16 12.33 7.99
N CYS A 38 6.05 12.88 6.77
CA CYS A 38 6.98 13.88 6.25
C CYS A 38 7.12 15.13 7.13
N ARG A 39 6.01 15.57 7.74
CA ARG A 39 5.98 16.76 8.60
C ARG A 39 6.42 16.46 10.04
N THR A 40 6.36 15.20 10.46
CA THR A 40 6.70 14.80 11.82
C THR A 40 8.21 14.64 12.00
N SER A 41 8.81 13.66 11.33
CA SER A 41 10.24 13.37 11.45
C SER A 41 10.70 12.32 10.44
N VAL A 42 12.01 12.23 10.25
CA VAL A 42 12.65 11.14 9.48
C VAL A 42 12.24 9.77 10.02
N ALA A 43 12.19 9.59 11.35
CA ALA A 43 11.78 8.33 11.98
C ALA A 43 10.30 7.97 11.71
N ALA A 44 9.41 8.96 11.66
CA ALA A 44 8.02 8.73 11.26
C ALA A 44 7.94 8.27 9.80
N MET A 45 8.82 8.81 8.95
CA MET A 45 8.91 8.40 7.55
C MET A 45 9.48 7.00 7.38
N GLU A 46 10.48 6.60 8.16
CA GLU A 46 10.96 5.21 8.19
C GLU A 46 9.87 4.22 8.61
N ALA A 47 9.08 4.59 9.63
CA ALA A 47 7.95 3.77 10.08
C ALA A 47 6.92 3.61 8.96
N PHE A 48 6.65 4.68 8.22
CA PHE A 48 5.81 4.64 7.03
C PHE A 48 6.41 3.74 5.95
N CYS A 49 7.70 3.87 5.62
CA CYS A 49 8.37 3.03 4.61
C CYS A 49 8.38 1.53 4.96
N ARG A 50 8.18 1.16 6.22
CA ARG A 50 8.13 -0.25 6.66
C ARG A 50 6.75 -0.88 6.49
N VAL A 51 5.71 -0.09 6.21
CA VAL A 51 4.34 -0.57 6.05
C VAL A 51 4.31 -1.70 5.00
N PRO A 52 3.82 -2.90 5.36
CA PRO A 52 3.97 -4.11 4.54
C PRO A 52 3.17 -4.05 3.23
N VAL A 53 2.16 -3.19 3.21
CA VAL A 53 1.30 -3.03 2.06
C VAL A 53 2.02 -2.21 0.96
N LEU A 54 2.93 -1.27 1.27
CA LEU A 54 3.60 -0.43 0.23
C LEU A 54 4.17 -1.23 -0.95
N PRO A 55 3.91 -0.81 -2.22
CA PRO A 55 4.49 -1.50 -3.36
C PRO A 55 6.02 -1.39 -3.27
N PRO A 56 6.78 -2.42 -3.69
CA PRO A 56 8.22 -2.46 -3.51
C PRO A 56 8.95 -1.26 -4.14
N GLN A 57 8.41 -0.75 -5.26
CA GLN A 57 8.92 0.45 -5.93
C GLN A 57 8.78 1.71 -5.05
N VAL A 58 7.60 1.90 -4.46
CA VAL A 58 7.34 3.03 -3.55
C VAL A 58 8.17 2.90 -2.28
N LYS A 59 8.41 1.67 -1.81
CA LYS A 59 9.26 1.38 -0.65
C LYS A 59 10.69 1.86 -0.87
N ALA A 60 11.29 1.53 -2.03
CA ALA A 60 12.63 1.98 -2.38
C ALA A 60 12.74 3.51 -2.45
N LEU A 61 11.75 4.16 -3.09
CA LEU A 61 11.67 5.62 -3.17
C LEU A 61 11.48 6.26 -1.79
N CYS A 62 10.67 5.65 -0.91
CA CYS A 62 10.45 6.11 0.46
C CYS A 62 11.75 6.14 1.28
N TRP A 63 12.58 5.09 1.20
CA TRP A 63 13.91 5.07 1.81
C TRP A 63 14.84 6.13 1.20
N GLY A 64 14.75 6.34 -0.11
CA GLY A 64 15.46 7.41 -0.82
C GLY A 64 15.15 8.80 -0.25
N VAL A 65 13.87 9.11 -0.07
CA VAL A 65 13.41 10.36 0.52
C VAL A 65 13.86 10.49 1.98
N THR A 66 13.85 9.39 2.72
CA THR A 66 14.17 9.41 4.16
C THR A 66 15.66 9.66 4.42
N HIS A 67 16.56 9.24 3.52
CA HIS A 67 18.01 9.31 3.74
C HIS A 67 18.73 10.37 2.87
N TYR A 68 18.20 10.69 1.69
CA TYR A 68 18.89 11.52 0.71
C TYR A 68 18.18 12.83 0.40
N ALA A 69 16.86 12.92 0.61
CA ALA A 69 16.22 14.21 0.61
C ALA A 69 16.60 14.88 1.93
N THR A 70 17.55 15.82 1.86
CA THR A 70 17.74 16.87 2.88
C THR A 70 16.35 17.33 3.37
N PRO A 71 16.17 17.69 4.66
CA PRO A 71 14.88 17.75 5.38
C PRO A 71 13.87 18.80 4.88
N ALA A 72 13.88 19.14 3.60
CA ALA A 72 12.82 19.80 2.89
C ALA A 72 11.59 18.87 2.83
N VAL A 73 10.66 19.13 3.74
CA VAL A 73 9.29 18.62 3.74
C VAL A 73 8.68 18.64 2.33
N ALA A 74 9.01 19.64 1.50
CA ALA A 74 8.55 19.76 0.12
C ALA A 74 8.87 18.54 -0.76
N THR A 75 10.11 18.03 -0.73
CA THR A 75 10.54 16.83 -1.48
C THR A 75 9.79 15.59 -1.02
N CYS A 76 9.59 15.47 0.29
CA CYS A 76 8.86 14.36 0.89
C CYS A 76 7.36 14.41 0.53
N THR A 77 6.72 15.57 0.60
CA THR A 77 5.33 15.74 0.17
C THR A 77 5.15 15.49 -1.32
N GLY A 78 6.11 15.90 -2.16
CA GLY A 78 6.10 15.63 -3.60
C GLY A 78 6.14 14.14 -3.91
N PHE A 79 6.98 13.38 -3.20
CA PHE A 79 6.97 11.92 -3.27
C PHE A 79 5.59 11.34 -2.94
N CYS A 80 4.96 11.79 -1.84
CA CYS A 80 3.66 11.30 -1.42
C CYS A 80 2.57 11.53 -2.48
N TYR A 81 2.52 12.72 -3.09
CA TYR A 81 1.56 13.04 -4.14
C TYR A 81 1.79 12.26 -5.43
N ASN A 82 3.05 11.95 -5.77
CA ASN A 82 3.40 11.32 -7.04
C ASN A 82 3.31 9.79 -7.01
N ASN A 83 3.43 9.16 -5.83
CA ASN A 83 3.60 7.70 -5.73
C ASN A 83 2.48 6.98 -4.96
N LEU A 84 1.54 7.71 -4.35
CA LEU A 84 0.47 7.14 -3.50
C LEU A 84 -0.94 7.64 -3.88
N LYS A 85 -1.09 8.27 -5.05
CA LYS A 85 -2.35 8.85 -5.53
C LYS A 85 -3.21 7.82 -6.26
#